data_AF-A0A382FYB3-F1
#
_entry.id   AF-A0A382FYB3-F1
#
_cell.length_a   1.000
_cell.length_b   1.000
_cell.length_c   1.000
_cell.angle_alpha   90.00
_cell.angle_beta   90.00
_cell.angle_gamma   90.00
#
_symmetry.space_group_name_H-M   'P 1'
#
loop_
_entity.id
_entity.type
_entity.pdbx_description
1 polymer ?
#
loop_
_entity_poly.entity_id
_entity_poly.type
_entity_poly.pdbx_seq_one_letter_code
_entity_poly.pdbx_strand_id
1 'polypeptide(L)'
;MNQKFFLYPLLFITWAIGQTHFTIPQNVWRISIEQAFSGGKWKGHDGRNGWKDFTYQLNGTDYTIIQDWKRSASIQRFLIEYGFTDRSTFILTIPKFQRLNQTHSWSITSESIVTEMDKLMLKYFPKSKSNSGMGDVTIGMNMLFLGNPAWRGGKNKYSIYGGIDATFPFGERLKKYYPNDLDENGVPNQFKHLPIGNGLTQWRGRVFGELYRKMWGRLININWSVSFSSFSREIINPKYSFLWIQETGIDSISKAIGNAVLFNQGGQVLGAVQGQIELLPQRIFFSAGMDWMFSGRDQYSSINNTWNSWMASRKNYDTKKRVATQYLKFNFLNIDPFKQVGPLPFELEIGIRWYVPYLTYQTYGYTASWIKISSYFQAW
;
A
#
# COMPACT_ATOMS: atom_id res chain seq x y z
N MET A 1 21.89 -25.89 15.87
CA MET A 1 21.19 -24.58 15.85
C MET A 1 21.21 -24.05 14.41
N ASN A 2 20.11 -24.04 13.65
CA ASN A 2 18.89 -23.20 13.67
C ASN A 2 19.00 -21.90 12.82
N GLN A 3 17.97 -21.63 11.98
CA GLN A 3 17.67 -20.43 11.13
C GLN A 3 18.08 -20.49 9.62
N LYS A 4 17.45 -19.73 8.68
CA LYS A 4 16.03 -19.67 8.16
C LYS A 4 15.85 -18.57 7.04
N PHE A 5 14.88 -18.71 6.13
CA PHE A 5 14.71 -17.93 4.86
C PHE A 5 13.22 -17.49 4.54
N PHE A 6 12.50 -17.57 3.38
CA PHE A 6 12.39 -16.63 2.21
C PHE A 6 11.04 -16.14 1.50
N LEU A 7 9.76 -16.59 1.66
CA LEU A 7 8.60 -16.09 0.81
C LEU A 7 7.74 -14.88 1.27
N TYR A 8 7.27 -14.04 0.32
CA TYR A 8 6.74 -12.63 0.40
C TYR A 8 5.35 -12.24 1.00
N PRO A 9 5.18 -10.98 1.51
CA PRO A 9 3.90 -10.34 1.86
C PRO A 9 3.56 -9.12 0.97
N LEU A 10 2.44 -9.17 0.24
CA LEU A 10 1.98 -8.10 -0.66
C LEU A 10 0.96 -7.19 0.01
N LEU A 11 1.16 -5.87 -0.08
CA LEU A 11 0.19 -4.84 0.34
C LEU A 11 0.34 -3.59 -0.54
N PHE A 12 -0.79 -2.98 -0.89
CA PHE A 12 -0.85 -1.54 -1.14
C PHE A 12 -1.30 -0.86 0.15
N ILE A 13 -0.43 -0.05 0.73
CA ILE A 13 -0.76 0.76 1.91
C ILE A 13 -1.76 1.83 1.47
N THR A 14 -2.85 2.03 2.23
CA THR A 14 -3.75 3.18 2.07
C THR A 14 -3.16 4.39 2.82
N TRP A 15 -2.16 5.02 2.19
CA TRP A 15 -1.53 6.25 2.69
C TRP A 15 -2.60 7.32 2.92
N ALA A 16 -2.43 8.15 3.94
CA ALA A 16 -3.36 9.23 4.25
C ALA A 16 -3.59 10.11 3.02
N ILE A 17 -4.85 10.25 2.61
CA ILE A 17 -5.23 11.21 1.58
C ILE A 17 -5.03 12.58 2.19
N GLY A 18 -4.02 13.31 1.73
CA GLY A 18 -3.76 14.68 2.15
C GLY A 18 -4.88 15.57 1.62
N GLN A 19 -5.98 15.67 2.35
CA GLN A 19 -7.06 16.63 2.09
C GLN A 19 -6.61 18.04 2.51
N THR A 20 -7.19 19.07 1.90
CA THR A 20 -7.16 20.45 2.41
C THR A 20 -7.82 20.57 3.77
N HIS A 21 -8.91 19.82 3.98
CA HIS A 21 -9.68 19.76 5.22
C HIS A 21 -10.13 18.33 5.54
N PHE A 22 -9.85 17.89 6.77
CA PHE A 22 -10.14 16.54 7.27
C PHE A 22 -11.61 16.24 7.58
N THR A 23 -12.46 17.28 7.57
CA THR A 23 -13.92 17.20 7.71
C THR A 23 -14.56 18.15 6.71
N ILE A 24 -15.84 17.96 6.44
CA ILE A 24 -16.67 18.85 5.62
C ILE A 24 -17.92 19.29 6.42
N PRO A 25 -18.57 20.41 6.05
CA PRO A 25 -19.72 20.94 6.78
C PRO A 25 -20.92 20.00 6.80
N GLN A 26 -21.85 20.19 7.75
CA GLN A 26 -23.09 19.43 7.80
C GLN A 26 -23.87 19.48 6.47
N ASN A 27 -24.49 18.36 6.10
CA ASN A 27 -25.24 18.14 4.86
C ASN A 27 -24.44 18.33 3.56
N VAL A 28 -23.12 18.55 3.61
CA VAL A 28 -22.26 18.63 2.42
C VAL A 28 -21.73 17.24 2.06
N TRP A 29 -21.85 16.89 0.79
CA TRP A 29 -21.13 15.79 0.14
C TRP A 29 -19.86 16.32 -0.51
N ARG A 30 -18.73 15.61 -0.34
CA ARG A 30 -17.53 15.77 -1.17
C ARG A 30 -17.34 14.47 -1.96
N ILE A 31 -17.30 14.58 -3.28
CA ILE A 31 -17.02 13.47 -4.18
C ILE A 31 -15.70 13.77 -4.87
N SER A 32 -14.72 12.85 -4.76
CA SER A 32 -13.43 12.98 -5.44
C SER A 32 -13.13 11.79 -6.32
N ILE A 33 -12.49 12.06 -7.46
CA ILE A 33 -11.90 11.05 -8.35
C ILE A 33 -10.40 11.33 -8.42
N GLU A 34 -9.60 10.38 -7.96
CA GLU A 34 -8.15 10.39 -8.07
C GLU A 34 -7.69 9.38 -9.12
N GLN A 35 -6.76 9.80 -9.97
CA GLN A 35 -6.02 8.94 -10.89
C GLN A 35 -4.54 8.97 -10.49
N ALA A 36 -4.00 7.82 -10.07
CA ALA A 36 -2.65 7.69 -9.55
C ALA A 36 -1.83 6.65 -10.33
N PHE A 37 -0.60 7.02 -10.68
CA PHE A 37 0.39 6.16 -11.33
C PHE A 37 1.57 5.92 -10.39
N SER A 38 2.10 4.70 -10.34
CA SER A 38 3.22 4.35 -9.47
C SER A 38 4.16 3.33 -10.11
N GLY A 39 5.45 3.42 -9.78
CA GLY A 39 6.49 2.51 -10.24
C GLY A 39 7.63 2.42 -9.22
N GLY A 40 8.12 1.22 -8.95
CA GLY A 40 9.12 1.01 -7.89
C GLY A 40 9.84 -0.34 -7.98
N LYS A 41 10.97 -0.44 -7.27
CA LYS A 41 11.73 -1.69 -7.10
C LYS A 41 11.62 -2.21 -5.66
N TRP A 42 11.69 -3.53 -5.46
CA TRP A 42 11.78 -4.10 -4.11
C TRP A 42 13.07 -3.65 -3.43
N LYS A 43 13.00 -3.39 -2.12
CA LYS A 43 14.10 -2.96 -1.27
C LYS A 43 14.41 -4.01 -0.22
N GLY A 44 15.66 -4.50 -0.20
CA GLY A 44 16.17 -5.46 0.77
C GLY A 44 16.34 -4.87 2.17
N HIS A 45 17.10 -5.54 3.03
CA HIS A 45 17.35 -5.06 4.40
C HIS A 45 18.29 -3.84 4.46
N ASP A 46 19.12 -3.68 3.43
CA ASP A 46 20.14 -2.64 3.27
C ASP A 46 19.66 -1.44 2.42
N GLY A 47 18.38 -1.42 2.04
CA GLY A 47 17.80 -0.41 1.14
C GLY A 47 18.25 -0.53 -0.33
N ARG A 48 19.10 -1.51 -0.68
CA ARG A 48 19.44 -1.82 -2.07
C ARG A 48 18.29 -2.57 -2.76
N ASN A 49 18.36 -2.70 -4.08
CA ASN A 49 17.31 -3.36 -4.85
C ASN A 49 17.38 -4.89 -4.69
N GLY A 50 16.21 -5.52 -4.69
CA GLY A 50 16.06 -6.97 -4.79
C GLY A 50 16.47 -7.75 -3.54
N TRP A 51 16.89 -8.99 -3.76
CA TRP A 51 17.62 -9.85 -2.84
C TRP A 51 18.99 -10.16 -3.40
N LYS A 52 19.96 -10.20 -2.51
CA LYS A 52 21.34 -10.54 -2.82
C LYS A 52 21.78 -11.71 -1.95
N ASP A 53 22.69 -12.50 -2.50
CA ASP A 53 23.46 -13.50 -1.78
C ASP A 53 22.56 -14.55 -1.11
N PHE A 54 21.50 -14.97 -1.81
CA PHE A 54 20.63 -16.07 -1.40
C PHE A 54 21.22 -17.39 -1.87
N THR A 55 21.72 -18.19 -0.92
CA THR A 55 22.32 -19.50 -1.16
C THR A 55 21.26 -20.60 -1.11
N TYR A 56 21.22 -21.46 -2.12
CA TYR A 56 20.33 -22.62 -2.20
C TYR A 56 21.06 -23.82 -2.79
N GLN A 57 20.97 -24.98 -2.11
CA GLN A 57 21.58 -26.22 -2.55
C GLN A 57 20.57 -27.08 -3.31
N LEU A 58 20.96 -27.63 -4.46
CA LEU A 58 20.19 -28.59 -5.24
C LEU A 58 21.12 -29.74 -5.67
N ASN A 59 20.72 -30.99 -5.41
CA ASN A 59 21.49 -32.19 -5.79
C ASN A 59 22.97 -32.14 -5.36
N GLY A 60 23.25 -31.58 -4.16
CA GLY A 60 24.60 -31.36 -3.63
C GLY A 60 25.31 -30.10 -4.12
N THR A 61 24.90 -29.53 -5.26
CA THR A 61 25.46 -28.30 -5.84
C THR A 61 24.89 -27.06 -5.15
N ASP A 62 25.76 -26.13 -4.75
CA ASP A 62 25.34 -24.82 -4.25
C ASP A 62 25.15 -23.79 -5.38
N TYR A 63 24.06 -23.03 -5.27
CA TYR A 63 23.71 -21.92 -6.15
C TYR A 63 23.53 -20.64 -5.34
N THR A 64 24.17 -19.56 -5.77
CA THR A 64 23.86 -18.20 -5.29
C THR A 64 22.92 -17.53 -6.27
N ILE A 65 21.76 -17.10 -5.77
CA ILE A 65 20.71 -16.46 -6.55
C ILE A 65 20.57 -15.00 -6.11
N ILE A 66 20.67 -14.08 -7.06
CA ILE A 66 20.29 -12.67 -6.93
C ILE A 66 18.95 -12.51 -7.64
N GLN A 67 17.97 -11.88 -6.99
CA GLN A 67 16.61 -11.74 -7.52
C GLN A 67 16.15 -10.28 -7.39
N ASP A 68 15.46 -9.75 -8.40
CA ASP A 68 15.12 -8.32 -8.49
C ASP A 68 13.68 -8.16 -8.99
N TRP A 69 12.89 -7.33 -8.31
CA TRP A 69 11.48 -7.11 -8.62
C TRP A 69 11.20 -5.64 -8.89
N LYS A 70 10.47 -5.39 -9.98
CA LYS A 70 9.89 -4.09 -10.31
C LYS A 70 8.37 -4.25 -10.36
N ARG A 71 7.64 -3.29 -9.79
CA ARG A 71 6.16 -3.29 -9.79
C ARG A 71 5.66 -1.91 -10.22
N SER A 72 4.57 -1.88 -10.97
CA SER A 72 3.88 -0.63 -11.34
C SER A 72 2.37 -0.78 -11.27
N ALA A 73 1.67 0.30 -10.97
CA ALA A 73 0.21 0.31 -10.90
C ALA A 73 -0.37 1.63 -11.42
N SER A 74 -1.49 1.51 -12.15
CA SER A 74 -2.43 2.57 -12.50
C SER A 74 -3.70 2.34 -11.69
N ILE A 75 -4.03 3.27 -10.80
CA ILE A 75 -5.10 3.13 -9.80
C ILE A 75 -6.01 4.34 -9.93
N GLN A 76 -7.29 4.09 -10.13
CA GLN A 76 -8.34 5.09 -9.96
C GLN A 76 -8.94 4.92 -8.56
N ARG A 77 -9.21 6.00 -7.83
CA ARG A 77 -9.92 5.96 -6.54
C ARG A 77 -11.13 6.86 -6.60
N PHE A 78 -12.27 6.31 -6.17
CA PHE A 78 -13.49 7.07 -5.92
C PHE A 78 -13.58 7.28 -4.41
N LEU A 79 -13.64 8.54 -3.98
CA LEU A 79 -13.81 8.93 -2.58
C LEU A 79 -15.18 9.60 -2.48
N ILE A 80 -15.98 9.16 -1.52
CA ILE A 80 -17.29 9.75 -1.21
C ILE A 80 -17.28 10.07 0.28
N GLU A 81 -17.53 11.34 0.61
CA GLU A 81 -17.54 11.83 1.97
C GLU A 81 -18.84 12.60 2.23
N TYR A 82 -19.39 12.46 3.43
CA TYR A 82 -20.63 13.15 3.84
C TYR A 82 -20.49 13.75 5.24
N GLY A 83 -20.74 15.06 5.36
CA GLY A 83 -20.80 15.76 6.64
C GLY A 83 -22.09 15.43 7.38
N PHE A 84 -22.05 14.42 8.25
CA PHE A 84 -23.19 14.02 9.08
C PHE A 84 -23.49 15.07 10.16
N THR A 85 -22.45 15.76 10.65
CA THR A 85 -22.55 17.04 11.37
C THR A 85 -21.33 17.89 11.05
N ASP A 86 -21.32 19.16 11.45
CA ASP A 86 -20.11 20.02 11.38
C ASP A 86 -18.89 19.50 12.16
N ARG A 87 -19.08 18.45 12.97
CA ARG A 87 -18.02 17.77 13.72
C ARG A 87 -17.75 16.35 13.24
N SER A 88 -18.52 15.79 12.31
CA SER A 88 -18.39 14.39 11.92
C SER A 88 -18.62 14.15 10.43
N THR A 89 -17.70 13.41 9.81
CA THR A 89 -17.70 13.12 8.38
C THR A 89 -17.60 11.62 8.15
N PHE A 90 -18.58 11.05 7.46
CA PHE A 90 -18.55 9.69 6.94
C PHE A 90 -17.64 9.63 5.70
N ILE A 91 -16.94 8.51 5.49
CA ILE A 91 -15.99 8.31 4.39
C ILE A 91 -16.19 6.91 3.78
N LEU A 92 -16.28 6.84 2.46
CA LEU A 92 -16.20 5.64 1.63
C LEU A 92 -15.07 5.83 0.59
N THR A 93 -14.22 4.83 0.40
CA THR A 93 -13.15 4.85 -0.62
C THR A 93 -13.12 3.53 -1.39
N ILE A 94 -13.32 3.62 -2.70
CA ILE A 94 -13.35 2.48 -3.63
C ILE A 94 -12.17 2.60 -4.59
N PRO A 95 -11.10 1.79 -4.43
CA PRO A 95 -9.99 1.73 -5.38
C PRO A 95 -10.27 0.75 -6.52
N LYS A 96 -9.94 1.14 -7.75
CA LYS A 96 -9.96 0.33 -8.97
C LYS A 96 -8.57 0.31 -9.61
N PHE A 97 -7.95 -0.86 -9.65
CA PHE A 97 -6.70 -1.09 -10.35
C PHE A 97 -7.01 -1.25 -11.84
N GLN A 98 -6.81 -0.19 -12.62
CA GLN A 98 -6.91 -0.23 -14.08
C GLN A 98 -5.84 -1.16 -14.67
N ARG A 99 -4.63 -1.13 -14.08
CA ARG A 99 -3.54 -2.03 -14.43
C ARG A 99 -2.57 -2.16 -13.27
N LEU A 100 -2.18 -3.39 -12.95
CA LEU A 100 -1.18 -3.75 -11.95
C LEU A 100 -0.18 -4.70 -12.61
N ASN A 101 1.10 -4.34 -12.68
CA ASN A 101 2.14 -5.18 -13.28
C ASN A 101 3.25 -5.48 -12.27
N GLN A 102 3.85 -6.65 -12.37
CA GLN A 102 5.09 -7.01 -11.68
C GLN A 102 6.01 -7.75 -12.64
N THR A 103 7.27 -7.33 -12.72
CA THR A 103 8.34 -8.08 -13.41
C THR A 103 9.32 -8.61 -12.39
N HIS A 104 9.84 -9.81 -12.64
CA HIS A 104 10.84 -10.49 -11.83
C HIS A 104 11.98 -10.93 -12.74
N SER A 105 13.21 -10.57 -12.35
CA SER A 105 14.46 -10.95 -13.00
C SER A 105 15.42 -11.51 -11.97
N TRP A 106 16.29 -12.42 -12.36
CA TRP A 106 17.30 -13.00 -11.49
C TRP A 106 18.61 -13.25 -12.24
N SER A 107 19.68 -13.44 -11.49
CA SER A 107 20.94 -14.00 -11.97
C SER A 107 21.40 -15.06 -10.99
N ILE A 108 21.90 -16.18 -11.51
CA ILE A 108 22.34 -17.34 -10.72
C ILE A 108 23.82 -17.56 -10.99
N THR A 109 24.60 -17.81 -9.93
CA THR A 109 25.99 -18.26 -10.02
C THR A 109 26.15 -19.59 -9.28
N SER A 110 26.99 -20.47 -9.83
CA SER A 110 27.33 -21.79 -9.28
C SER A 110 28.63 -22.27 -9.93
N GLU A 111 29.26 -23.27 -9.35
CA GLU A 111 30.40 -24.00 -9.95
C GLU A 111 29.93 -24.98 -11.06
N SER A 112 28.63 -25.30 -11.11
CA SER A 112 28.03 -26.20 -12.10
C SER A 112 27.11 -25.47 -13.09
N ILE A 113 26.63 -26.21 -14.10
CA ILE A 113 25.76 -25.70 -15.15
C ILE A 113 24.45 -25.12 -14.56
N VAL A 114 24.23 -23.83 -14.79
CA VAL A 114 23.12 -23.03 -14.23
C VAL A 114 21.75 -23.36 -14.85
N THR A 115 21.72 -23.98 -16.03
CA THR A 115 20.53 -24.19 -16.87
C THR A 115 19.36 -24.89 -16.16
N GLU A 116 19.63 -25.83 -15.24
CA GLU A 116 18.58 -26.52 -14.48
C GLU A 116 17.90 -25.59 -13.47
N MET A 117 18.71 -24.77 -12.78
CA MET A 117 18.21 -23.78 -11.83
C MET A 117 17.42 -22.66 -12.53
N ASP A 118 17.84 -22.21 -13.72
CA ASP A 118 17.09 -21.21 -14.48
C ASP A 118 15.74 -21.75 -14.97
N LYS A 119 15.68 -23.00 -15.47
CA LYS A 119 14.42 -23.69 -15.80
C LYS A 119 13.48 -23.78 -14.59
N LEU A 120 14.01 -24.12 -13.42
CA LEU A 120 13.24 -24.23 -12.19
C LEU A 120 12.73 -22.86 -11.70
N MET A 121 13.57 -21.82 -11.77
CA MET A 121 13.18 -20.44 -11.49
C MET A 121 12.12 -19.93 -12.47
N LEU A 122 12.24 -20.21 -13.77
CA LEU A 122 11.22 -19.91 -14.77
C LEU A 122 9.88 -20.55 -14.42
N LYS A 123 9.87 -21.84 -14.02
CA LYS A 123 8.66 -22.59 -13.69
C LYS A 123 7.92 -22.00 -12.49
N TYR A 124 8.61 -21.70 -11.40
CA TYR A 124 7.99 -21.16 -10.17
C TYR A 124 7.73 -19.65 -10.22
N PHE A 125 8.52 -18.90 -10.99
CA PHE A 125 8.51 -17.45 -10.97
C PHE A 125 8.42 -16.82 -12.37
N PRO A 126 7.22 -16.85 -13.00
CA PRO A 126 6.99 -16.17 -14.28
C PRO A 126 7.52 -14.72 -14.28
N LYS A 127 8.39 -14.42 -15.26
CA LYS A 127 9.17 -13.16 -15.35
C LYS A 127 8.30 -11.91 -15.46
N SER A 128 7.06 -12.04 -15.93
CA SER A 128 6.04 -10.98 -15.99
C SER A 128 4.71 -11.50 -15.46
N LYS A 129 4.02 -10.67 -14.66
CA LYS A 129 2.68 -10.92 -14.13
C LYS A 129 1.86 -9.64 -14.18
N SER A 130 0.57 -9.72 -14.49
CA SER A 130 -0.32 -8.56 -14.56
C SER A 130 -1.73 -8.88 -14.08
N ASN A 131 -2.44 -7.86 -13.57
CA ASN A 131 -3.84 -7.96 -13.17
C ASN A 131 -4.55 -6.60 -13.27
N SER A 132 -5.88 -6.60 -13.19
CA SER A 132 -6.75 -5.41 -13.08
C SER A 132 -8.07 -5.79 -12.41
N GLY A 133 -8.74 -4.84 -11.76
CA GLY A 133 -9.98 -5.12 -11.02
C GLY A 133 -10.24 -4.13 -9.89
N MET A 134 -11.19 -4.48 -9.01
CA MET A 134 -11.42 -3.75 -7.76
C MET A 134 -10.31 -4.06 -6.74
N GLY A 135 -10.01 -3.10 -5.87
CA GLY A 135 -9.19 -3.32 -4.68
C GLY A 135 -10.04 -3.35 -3.41
N ASP A 136 -9.37 -3.41 -2.26
CA ASP A 136 -10.02 -3.46 -0.95
C ASP A 136 -10.72 -2.13 -0.63
N VAL A 137 -11.97 -2.17 -0.16
CA VAL A 137 -12.85 -0.99 -0.02
C VAL A 137 -12.86 -0.50 1.43
N THR A 138 -12.57 0.78 1.65
CA THR A 138 -12.55 1.41 2.98
C THR A 138 -13.85 2.13 3.28
N ILE A 139 -14.41 1.91 4.47
CA ILE A 139 -15.53 2.65 5.06
C ILE A 139 -15.09 3.18 6.43
N GLY A 140 -15.42 4.41 6.78
CA GLY A 140 -15.05 4.97 8.09
C GLY A 140 -15.71 6.30 8.43
N MET A 141 -15.26 6.87 9.54
CA MET A 141 -15.77 8.11 10.12
C MET A 141 -14.64 8.92 10.74
N ASN A 142 -14.64 10.23 10.50
CA ASN A 142 -13.82 11.23 11.19
C ASN A 142 -14.70 12.01 12.19
N MET A 143 -14.14 12.40 13.33
CA MET A 143 -14.82 13.22 14.34
C MET A 143 -13.89 14.28 14.96
N LEU A 144 -14.34 15.53 15.02
CA LEU A 144 -13.69 16.64 15.72
C LEU A 144 -13.89 16.50 17.24
N PHE A 145 -12.80 16.49 18.00
CA PHE A 145 -12.84 16.48 19.46
C PHE A 145 -12.54 17.87 20.06
N LEU A 146 -11.58 18.61 19.50
CA LEU A 146 -11.13 19.88 20.07
C LEU A 146 -10.79 20.91 18.98
N GLY A 147 -11.01 22.20 19.27
CA GLY A 147 -10.71 23.30 18.37
C GLY A 147 -11.82 23.62 17.37
N ASN A 148 -11.47 24.21 16.23
CA ASN A 148 -12.40 24.47 15.11
C ASN A 148 -11.80 23.90 13.81
N PRO A 149 -12.60 23.34 12.89
CA PRO A 149 -12.10 22.92 11.58
C PRO A 149 -11.56 24.10 10.79
N ALA A 150 -10.45 23.91 10.07
CA ALA A 150 -9.82 24.99 9.31
C ALA A 150 -10.77 25.64 8.26
N TRP A 151 -11.73 24.89 7.72
CA TRP A 151 -12.76 25.42 6.79
C TRP A 151 -13.75 26.39 7.44
N ARG A 152 -14.01 26.27 8.75
CA ARG A 152 -14.97 27.11 9.48
C ARG A 152 -14.41 28.50 9.82
N GLY A 153 -13.09 28.59 10.00
CA GLY A 153 -12.44 29.77 10.56
C GLY A 153 -12.76 29.97 12.06
N GLY A 154 -12.03 30.87 12.71
CA GLY A 154 -12.28 31.20 14.13
C GLY A 154 -11.06 31.78 14.86
N LYS A 155 -11.26 32.10 16.15
CA LYS A 155 -10.20 32.60 17.05
C LYS A 155 -9.16 31.51 17.35
N ASN A 156 -9.61 30.30 17.68
CA ASN A 156 -8.75 29.13 17.82
C ASN A 156 -8.24 28.72 16.43
N LYS A 157 -6.93 28.51 16.31
CA LYS A 157 -6.27 28.21 15.02
C LYS A 157 -5.66 26.81 14.97
N TYR A 158 -6.37 25.88 15.60
CA TYR A 158 -6.01 24.48 15.68
C TYR A 158 -7.27 23.64 15.76
N SER A 159 -7.16 22.37 15.38
CA SER A 159 -8.12 21.33 15.74
C SER A 159 -7.47 19.96 15.88
N ILE A 160 -8.11 19.12 16.69
CA ILE A 160 -7.74 17.72 16.94
C ILE A 160 -8.97 16.85 16.71
N TYR A 161 -8.76 15.76 16.00
CA TYR A 161 -9.77 14.83 15.52
C TYR A 161 -9.38 13.38 15.86
N GLY A 162 -10.39 12.54 16.01
CA GLY A 162 -10.26 11.09 15.91
C GLY A 162 -10.85 10.57 14.60
N GLY A 163 -10.55 9.32 14.27
CA GLY A 163 -11.25 8.60 13.23
C GLY A 163 -11.09 7.08 13.36
N ILE A 164 -12.08 6.36 12.86
CA ILE A 164 -12.07 4.89 12.78
C ILE A 164 -12.46 4.52 11.35
N ASP A 165 -11.74 3.56 10.75
CA ASP A 165 -12.11 2.99 9.46
C ASP A 165 -11.84 1.48 9.38
N ALA A 166 -12.66 0.80 8.60
CA ALA A 166 -12.55 -0.61 8.25
C ALA A 166 -12.30 -0.72 6.74
N THR A 167 -11.32 -1.52 6.32
CA THR A 167 -11.07 -1.83 4.91
C THR A 167 -11.33 -3.30 4.64
N PHE A 168 -12.31 -3.58 3.79
CA PHE A 168 -12.83 -4.92 3.53
C PHE A 168 -12.17 -5.56 2.29
N PRO A 169 -11.87 -6.87 2.31
CA PRO A 169 -11.05 -7.54 1.30
C PRO A 169 -11.81 -7.86 -0.01
N PHE A 170 -12.22 -6.82 -0.71
CA PHE A 170 -12.85 -6.89 -2.04
C PHE A 170 -11.83 -7.09 -3.19
N GLY A 171 -10.54 -6.85 -2.95
CA GLY A 171 -9.49 -7.05 -3.95
C GLY A 171 -9.22 -8.52 -4.21
N GLU A 172 -8.94 -8.88 -5.47
CA GLU A 172 -8.70 -10.29 -5.84
C GLU A 172 -7.50 -10.87 -5.06
N ARG A 173 -7.79 -11.76 -4.12
CA ARG A 173 -6.81 -12.54 -3.34
C ARG A 173 -6.10 -13.57 -4.23
N LEU A 174 -4.97 -14.12 -3.76
CA LEU A 174 -4.24 -15.15 -4.50
C LEU A 174 -5.16 -16.34 -4.81
N LYS A 175 -5.18 -16.78 -6.07
CA LYS A 175 -5.94 -17.97 -6.49
C LYS A 175 -5.47 -19.23 -5.76
N LYS A 176 -6.34 -20.25 -5.68
CA LYS A 176 -5.97 -21.57 -5.17
C LYS A 176 -5.16 -22.30 -6.23
N TYR A 177 -4.20 -23.13 -5.82
CA TYR A 177 -3.51 -24.05 -6.72
C TYR A 177 -4.37 -25.29 -6.96
N TYR A 178 -4.41 -25.74 -8.20
CA TYR A 178 -4.92 -27.04 -8.61
C TYR A 178 -3.87 -27.70 -9.50
N PRO A 179 -3.51 -28.98 -9.30
CA PRO A 179 -2.45 -29.64 -10.07
C PRO A 179 -2.68 -29.63 -11.58
N ASN A 180 -3.95 -29.66 -12.00
CA ASN A 180 -4.36 -29.70 -13.41
C ASN A 180 -4.60 -28.28 -14.01
N ASP A 181 -4.52 -27.20 -13.21
CA ASP A 181 -4.64 -25.81 -13.69
C ASP A 181 -3.29 -25.30 -14.21
N LEU A 182 -2.83 -25.93 -15.30
CA LEU A 182 -1.56 -25.67 -15.96
C LEU A 182 -1.75 -24.84 -17.24
N ASP A 183 -0.64 -24.56 -17.91
CA ASP A 183 -0.62 -23.96 -19.24
C ASP A 183 0.12 -24.82 -20.26
N GLU A 184 0.23 -24.30 -21.48
CA GLU A 184 0.96 -24.88 -22.62
C GLU A 184 2.42 -25.27 -22.28
N ASN A 185 3.02 -24.70 -21.22
CA ASN A 185 4.38 -24.94 -20.77
C ASN A 185 4.46 -25.76 -19.47
N GLY A 186 3.34 -26.28 -18.97
CA GLY A 186 3.27 -27.02 -17.69
C GLY A 186 3.49 -26.14 -16.45
N VAL A 187 3.24 -24.84 -16.54
CA VAL A 187 3.34 -23.87 -15.44
C VAL A 187 1.95 -23.62 -14.83
N PRO A 188 1.75 -23.81 -13.51
CA PRO A 188 0.45 -23.55 -12.89
C PRO A 188 -0.02 -22.10 -13.07
N ASN A 189 -1.28 -21.89 -13.45
CA ASN A 189 -1.80 -20.53 -13.64
C ASN A 189 -1.86 -19.73 -12.33
N GLN A 190 -1.94 -20.41 -11.17
CA GLN A 190 -1.73 -19.79 -9.85
C GLN A 190 -0.39 -19.05 -9.74
N PHE A 191 0.68 -19.54 -10.39
CA PHE A 191 2.00 -18.91 -10.31
C PHE A 191 2.09 -17.65 -11.18
N LYS A 192 1.29 -17.53 -12.24
CA LYS A 192 1.18 -16.32 -13.06
C LYS A 192 0.37 -15.22 -12.36
N HIS A 193 -0.50 -15.60 -11.42
CA HIS A 193 -1.42 -14.68 -10.76
C HIS A 193 -0.70 -13.58 -9.95
N LEU A 194 -1.25 -12.37 -10.01
CA LEU A 194 -0.77 -11.21 -9.27
C LEU A 194 -1.93 -10.64 -8.44
N PRO A 195 -2.06 -11.01 -7.16
CA PRO A 195 -3.18 -10.58 -6.35
C PRO A 195 -3.16 -9.06 -6.10
N ILE A 196 -4.37 -8.52 -5.99
CA ILE A 196 -4.64 -7.10 -5.72
C ILE A 196 -4.74 -6.90 -4.21
N GLY A 197 -5.62 -7.65 -3.54
CA GLY A 197 -5.81 -7.64 -2.10
C GLY A 197 -5.06 -8.78 -1.38
N ASN A 198 -4.93 -8.68 -0.05
CA ASN A 198 -4.35 -9.75 0.79
C ASN A 198 -5.39 -10.76 1.29
N GLY A 199 -6.69 -10.43 1.23
CA GLY A 199 -7.79 -11.25 1.75
C GLY A 199 -8.16 -11.00 3.21
N LEU A 200 -7.60 -9.99 3.89
CA LEU A 200 -7.87 -9.66 5.29
C LEU A 200 -8.72 -8.39 5.43
N THR A 201 -9.56 -8.31 6.46
CA THR A 201 -10.18 -7.04 6.88
C THR A 201 -9.18 -6.25 7.71
N GLN A 202 -8.91 -4.99 7.37
CA GLN A 202 -8.12 -4.06 8.18
C GLN A 202 -9.04 -3.23 9.06
N TRP A 203 -8.71 -3.07 10.33
CA TRP A 203 -9.30 -2.08 11.24
C TRP A 203 -8.25 -1.03 11.56
N ARG A 204 -8.59 0.26 11.44
CA ARG A 204 -7.67 1.37 11.68
C ARG A 204 -8.27 2.43 12.59
N GLY A 205 -7.59 2.71 13.69
CA GLY A 205 -7.83 3.89 14.53
C GLY A 205 -6.86 5.01 14.15
N ARG A 206 -7.33 6.27 14.16
CA ARG A 206 -6.58 7.46 13.74
C ARG A 206 -6.75 8.59 14.76
N VAL A 207 -5.66 9.32 15.02
CA VAL A 207 -5.66 10.62 15.70
C VAL A 207 -4.90 11.60 14.81
N PHE A 208 -5.48 12.75 14.52
CA PHE A 208 -4.93 13.72 13.58
C PHE A 208 -5.34 15.14 13.94
N GLY A 209 -4.62 16.12 13.41
CA GLY A 209 -4.85 17.51 13.72
C GLY A 209 -4.24 18.47 12.72
N GLU A 210 -4.66 19.71 12.80
CA GLU A 210 -4.20 20.81 11.95
C GLU A 210 -3.87 22.05 12.81
N LEU A 211 -2.82 22.77 12.42
CA LEU A 211 -2.31 23.98 13.08
C LEU A 211 -2.12 25.06 12.02
N TYR A 212 -2.98 26.09 12.03
CA TYR A 212 -2.98 27.11 10.99
C TYR A 212 -2.66 28.52 11.50
N ARG A 213 -2.07 29.36 10.65
CA ARG A 213 -1.78 30.76 10.96
C ARG A 213 -1.70 31.58 9.67
N LYS A 214 -2.23 32.80 9.69
CA LYS A 214 -1.90 33.80 8.66
C LYS A 214 -0.57 34.47 9.00
N MET A 215 0.38 34.46 8.06
CA MET A 215 1.67 35.14 8.11
C MET A 215 1.88 35.87 6.78
N TRP A 216 2.32 37.14 6.81
CA TRP A 216 2.46 37.98 5.62
C TRP A 216 1.24 37.98 4.68
N GLY A 217 0.03 37.94 5.26
CA GLY A 217 -1.24 37.88 4.52
C GLY A 217 -1.58 36.52 3.88
N ARG A 218 -0.71 35.50 3.99
CA ARG A 218 -0.92 34.14 3.48
C ARG A 218 -1.26 33.16 4.60
N LEU A 219 -2.17 32.23 4.33
CA LEU A 219 -2.46 31.09 5.21
C LEU A 219 -1.33 30.05 5.12
N ILE A 220 -0.80 29.67 6.27
CA ILE A 220 0.07 28.51 6.47
C ILE A 220 -0.70 27.50 7.32
N ASN A 221 -0.64 26.21 6.97
CA ASN A 221 -1.20 25.11 7.76
C ASN A 221 -0.14 24.02 7.96
N ILE A 222 -0.19 23.35 9.11
CA ILE A 222 0.59 22.15 9.40
C ILE A 222 -0.40 21.06 9.81
N ASN A 223 -0.57 20.06 8.95
CA ASN A 223 -1.42 18.89 9.18
C ASN A 223 -0.55 17.73 9.67
N TRP A 224 -1.02 16.98 10.66
CA TRP A 224 -0.34 15.79 11.17
C TRP A 224 -1.34 14.66 11.43
N SER A 225 -0.87 13.42 11.37
CA SER A 225 -1.67 12.25 11.75
C SER A 225 -0.80 11.11 12.30
N VAL A 226 -1.38 10.33 13.21
CA VAL A 226 -0.88 9.04 13.67
C VAL A 226 -2.03 8.04 13.59
N SER A 227 -1.76 6.82 13.13
CA SER A 227 -2.76 5.78 13.02
C SER A 227 -2.21 4.39 13.32
N PHE A 228 -3.06 3.56 13.90
CA PHE A 228 -2.77 2.20 14.32
C PHE A 228 -3.74 1.27 13.58
N SER A 229 -3.21 0.24 12.92
CA SER A 229 -4.02 -0.73 12.17
C SER A 229 -3.79 -2.14 12.67
N SER A 230 -4.88 -2.87 12.92
CA SER A 230 -4.91 -4.31 13.09
C SER A 230 -5.58 -4.97 11.87
N PHE A 231 -5.48 -6.29 11.77
CA PHE A 231 -6.03 -7.06 10.66
C PHE A 231 -6.78 -8.28 11.20
N SER A 232 -7.82 -8.73 10.50
CA SER A 232 -8.43 -10.03 10.78
C SER A 232 -7.45 -11.17 10.51
N ARG A 233 -7.67 -12.31 11.15
CA ARG A 233 -6.90 -13.54 10.94
C ARG A 233 -7.73 -14.46 10.07
N GLU A 234 -7.23 -14.76 8.88
CA GLU A 234 -7.99 -15.48 7.85
C GLU A 234 -7.23 -16.71 7.34
N ILE A 235 -7.96 -17.60 6.67
CA ILE A 235 -7.37 -18.69 5.88
C ILE A 235 -7.10 -18.17 4.47
N ILE A 236 -5.83 -18.19 4.05
CA ILE A 236 -5.38 -17.82 2.72
C ILE A 236 -4.90 -19.03 1.91
N ASN A 237 -4.94 -18.91 0.59
CA ASN A 237 -4.19 -19.80 -0.30
C ASN A 237 -2.69 -19.51 -0.13
N PRO A 238 -1.84 -20.52 0.17
CA PRO A 238 -0.40 -20.31 0.24
C PRO A 238 0.22 -20.02 -1.14
N LYS A 239 1.41 -19.44 -1.09
CA LYS A 239 2.32 -19.30 -2.23
C LYS A 239 3.30 -20.46 -2.18
N TYR A 240 3.44 -21.18 -3.29
CA TYR A 240 4.38 -22.28 -3.41
C TYR A 240 5.71 -21.79 -3.99
N SER A 241 6.79 -22.45 -3.57
CA SER A 241 8.17 -22.19 -3.98
C SER A 241 9.01 -23.39 -3.58
N PHE A 242 10.09 -23.66 -4.30
CA PHE A 242 11.11 -24.64 -3.93
C PHE A 242 12.22 -24.06 -3.04
N LEU A 243 12.36 -22.73 -2.93
CA LEU A 243 13.50 -22.07 -2.27
C LEU A 243 13.61 -22.28 -0.74
N TRP A 244 12.89 -23.25 -0.16
CA TRP A 244 12.79 -23.54 1.28
C TRP A 244 13.10 -24.98 1.67
N ILE A 245 13.22 -25.87 0.69
CA ILE A 245 13.34 -27.33 0.82
C ILE A 245 14.01 -27.85 -0.44
N GLN A 246 14.79 -28.93 -0.39
CA GLN A 246 15.47 -29.45 -1.59
C GLN A 246 14.51 -30.12 -2.59
N GLU A 247 13.27 -30.39 -2.17
CA GLU A 247 12.18 -30.83 -3.05
C GLU A 247 11.78 -29.72 -4.03
N THR A 248 11.56 -30.10 -5.29
CA THR A 248 11.22 -29.20 -6.41
C THR A 248 9.85 -29.54 -7.04
N GLY A 249 9.27 -30.68 -6.70
CA GLY A 249 7.93 -31.11 -7.10
C GLY A 249 6.82 -30.28 -6.43
N ILE A 250 5.98 -29.63 -7.24
CA ILE A 250 4.96 -28.69 -6.78
C ILE A 250 3.93 -29.40 -5.88
N ASP A 251 3.48 -30.60 -6.26
CA ASP A 251 2.54 -31.39 -5.46
C ASP A 251 3.10 -31.81 -4.11
N SER A 252 4.38 -32.20 -4.05
CA SER A 252 5.07 -32.52 -2.78
C SER A 252 5.14 -31.31 -1.86
N ILE A 253 5.55 -30.15 -2.40
CA ILE A 253 5.56 -28.87 -1.67
C ILE A 253 4.15 -28.48 -1.21
N SER A 254 3.13 -28.68 -2.07
CA SER A 254 1.73 -28.39 -1.75
C SER A 254 1.19 -29.28 -0.63
N LYS A 255 1.54 -30.57 -0.64
CA LYS A 255 1.22 -31.51 0.45
C LYS A 255 1.95 -31.16 1.75
N ALA A 256 3.23 -30.76 1.66
CA ALA A 256 4.05 -30.41 2.83
C ALA A 256 3.55 -29.16 3.56
N ILE A 257 3.02 -28.16 2.84
CA ILE A 257 2.45 -26.94 3.43
C ILE A 257 0.98 -27.16 3.83
N GLY A 258 0.21 -27.85 2.98
CA GLY A 258 -1.24 -27.96 3.05
C GLY A 258 -1.94 -26.94 2.15
N ASN A 259 -3.17 -27.26 1.74
CA ASN A 259 -3.95 -26.48 0.76
C ASN A 259 -4.55 -25.16 1.29
N ALA A 260 -4.27 -24.82 2.55
CA ALA A 260 -4.87 -23.73 3.31
C ALA A 260 -3.91 -23.32 4.43
N VAL A 261 -3.71 -22.01 4.63
CA VAL A 261 -2.80 -21.49 5.65
C VAL A 261 -3.49 -20.38 6.45
N LEU A 262 -3.44 -20.49 7.78
CA LEU A 262 -3.92 -19.45 8.67
C LEU A 262 -2.89 -18.31 8.70
N PHE A 263 -3.31 -17.10 8.33
CA PHE A 263 -2.46 -15.93 8.19
C PHE A 263 -2.92 -14.82 9.14
N ASN A 264 -1.97 -14.24 9.86
CA ASN A 264 -2.18 -13.12 10.77
C ASN A 264 -1.14 -12.04 10.46
N GLN A 265 -1.57 -10.96 9.81
CA GLN A 265 -0.68 -9.90 9.35
C GLN A 265 -0.25 -8.98 10.51
N GLY A 266 1.02 -8.58 10.51
CA GLY A 266 1.58 -7.69 11.50
C GLY A 266 0.87 -6.34 11.49
N GLY A 267 0.35 -5.92 12.65
CA GLY A 267 -0.27 -4.61 12.84
C GLY A 267 0.67 -3.46 12.44
N GLN A 268 0.10 -2.33 12.01
CA GLN A 268 0.84 -1.22 11.43
C GLN A 268 0.66 0.06 12.22
N VAL A 269 1.75 0.84 12.33
CA VAL A 269 1.73 2.23 12.76
C VAL A 269 2.08 3.09 11.55
N LEU A 270 1.23 4.06 11.22
CA LEU A 270 1.49 5.05 10.18
C LEU A 270 1.47 6.44 10.81
N GLY A 271 2.45 7.27 10.45
CA GLY A 271 2.51 8.67 10.83
C GLY A 271 2.68 9.55 9.59
N ALA A 272 2.12 10.76 9.61
CA ALA A 272 2.29 11.74 8.53
C ALA A 272 2.42 13.16 9.09
N VAL A 273 3.20 13.99 8.40
CA VAL A 273 3.24 15.45 8.61
C VAL A 273 3.28 16.16 7.26
N GLN A 274 2.53 17.26 7.13
CA GLN A 274 2.43 18.07 5.92
C GLN A 274 2.48 19.55 6.30
N GLY A 275 3.40 20.30 5.71
CA GLY A 275 3.33 21.77 5.68
C GLY A 275 2.63 22.23 4.40
N GLN A 276 1.74 23.22 4.52
CA GLN A 276 0.99 23.80 3.41
C GLN A 276 1.04 25.33 3.49
N ILE A 277 1.21 25.98 2.33
CA ILE A 277 1.25 27.45 2.20
C ILE A 277 0.37 27.92 1.05
N GLU A 278 -0.38 29.00 1.30
CA GLU A 278 -1.16 29.74 0.32
C GLU A 278 -0.24 30.59 -0.57
N LEU A 279 -0.09 30.23 -1.84
CA LEU A 279 0.68 30.99 -2.82
C LEU A 279 -0.15 32.17 -3.37
N LEU A 280 -1.39 31.88 -3.79
CA LEU A 280 -2.36 32.85 -4.26
C LEU A 280 -3.62 32.77 -3.38
N PRO A 281 -4.05 33.87 -2.72
CA PRO A 281 -5.12 33.85 -1.74
C PRO A 281 -6.39 33.15 -2.24
N GLN A 282 -6.87 32.18 -1.45
CA GLN A 282 -8.09 31.39 -1.70
C GLN A 282 -8.11 30.60 -3.02
N ARG A 283 -7.00 30.56 -3.79
CA ARG A 283 -6.94 29.93 -5.13
C ARG A 283 -5.83 28.89 -5.31
N ILE A 284 -4.62 29.11 -4.79
CA ILE A 284 -3.48 28.19 -5.04
C ILE A 284 -2.73 27.93 -3.74
N PHE A 285 -2.60 26.65 -3.40
CA PHE A 285 -1.81 26.16 -2.28
C PHE A 285 -0.72 25.21 -2.75
N PHE A 286 0.46 25.33 -2.17
CA PHE A 286 1.54 24.37 -2.28
C PHE A 286 1.67 23.62 -0.94
N SER A 287 1.91 22.31 -1.00
CA SER A 287 2.20 21.52 0.20
C SER A 287 3.39 20.61 -0.01
N ALA A 288 4.20 20.45 1.05
CA ALA A 288 5.27 19.49 1.16
C ALA A 288 5.04 18.63 2.39
N GLY A 289 5.23 17.32 2.30
CA GLY A 289 4.98 16.41 3.40
C GLY A 289 5.87 15.18 3.41
N MET A 290 5.84 14.48 4.54
CA MET A 290 6.54 13.24 4.77
C MET A 290 5.65 12.30 5.58
N ASP A 291 5.57 11.04 5.15
CA ASP A 291 4.85 10.01 5.86
C ASP A 291 5.68 8.72 6.00
N TRP A 292 5.40 8.01 7.09
CA TRP A 292 6.10 6.82 7.55
C TRP A 292 5.10 5.69 7.80
N MET A 293 5.51 4.45 7.53
CA MET A 293 4.77 3.25 7.88
C MET A 293 5.74 2.23 8.49
N PHE A 294 5.39 1.69 9.66
CA PHE A 294 6.11 0.63 10.37
C PHE A 294 5.14 -0.53 10.59
N SER A 295 5.51 -1.77 10.26
CA SER A 295 4.69 -2.94 10.59
C SER A 295 5.31 -3.79 11.70
N GLY A 296 4.47 -4.60 12.33
CA GLY A 296 4.89 -5.84 12.96
C GLY A 296 5.38 -6.86 11.92
N ARG A 297 5.83 -8.00 12.42
CA ARG A 297 6.14 -9.19 11.61
C ARG A 297 4.86 -10.00 11.42
N ASP A 298 4.64 -10.54 10.22
CA ASP A 298 3.49 -11.39 9.95
C ASP A 298 3.69 -12.80 10.54
N GLN A 299 2.59 -13.51 10.79
CA GLN A 299 2.57 -14.88 11.30
C GLN A 299 1.79 -15.79 10.35
N TYR A 300 2.29 -17.01 10.20
CA TYR A 300 1.72 -18.06 9.34
C TYR A 300 1.59 -19.35 10.15
N SER A 301 0.49 -20.08 9.95
CA SER A 301 0.30 -21.41 10.52
C SER A 301 -0.23 -22.36 9.45
N SER A 302 0.65 -23.27 9.05
CA SER A 302 0.47 -24.38 8.12
C SER A 302 1.04 -25.65 8.76
N ILE A 303 0.93 -26.79 8.06
CA ILE A 303 1.46 -28.09 8.50
C ILE A 303 2.99 -28.02 8.76
N ASN A 304 3.73 -27.17 8.03
CA ASN A 304 5.18 -27.13 8.10
C ASN A 304 5.71 -25.87 8.84
N ASN A 305 6.26 -26.08 10.03
CA ASN A 305 6.82 -24.99 10.85
C ASN A 305 8.11 -24.37 10.31
N THR A 306 8.86 -25.08 9.46
CA THR A 306 9.98 -24.49 8.71
C THR A 306 9.43 -23.52 7.68
N TRP A 307 8.44 -23.91 6.86
CA TRP A 307 7.78 -23.02 5.91
C TRP A 307 7.08 -21.84 6.59
N ASN A 308 6.38 -22.05 7.72
CA ASN A 308 5.74 -20.98 8.51
C ASN A 308 6.74 -19.88 8.90
N SER A 309 7.93 -20.29 9.32
CA SER A 309 9.03 -19.37 9.66
C SER A 309 9.69 -18.77 8.41
N TRP A 310 9.76 -19.56 7.34
CA TRP A 310 10.34 -19.20 6.05
C TRP A 310 9.47 -18.20 5.26
N MET A 311 8.18 -18.11 5.57
CA MET A 311 7.35 -16.97 5.19
C MET A 311 7.71 -15.70 5.98
N ALA A 312 8.17 -15.80 7.24
CA ALA A 312 8.11 -14.70 8.21
C ALA A 312 9.38 -13.81 8.32
N SER A 313 10.58 -14.39 8.51
CA SER A 313 11.83 -13.64 8.83
C SER A 313 13.09 -14.31 8.28
N ARG A 314 13.92 -13.54 7.57
CA ARG A 314 14.71 -14.04 6.43
C ARG A 314 16.08 -13.30 6.26
N LYS A 315 17.17 -13.94 5.79
CA LYS A 315 18.45 -13.24 5.51
C LYS A 315 18.28 -12.22 4.36
N ASN A 316 18.44 -10.91 4.58
CA ASN A 316 18.10 -9.86 3.59
C ASN A 316 16.58 -9.65 3.38
N TYR A 317 15.71 -10.29 4.17
CA TYR A 317 14.26 -10.13 3.99
C TYR A 317 13.46 -10.23 5.33
N ASP A 318 12.45 -9.38 5.58
CA ASP A 318 11.51 -9.52 6.71
C ASP A 318 10.07 -9.19 6.30
N THR A 319 9.05 -9.89 6.82
CA THR A 319 7.65 -9.42 6.69
C THR A 319 7.46 -8.07 7.37
N LYS A 320 8.27 -7.79 8.40
CA LYS A 320 8.37 -6.50 9.09
C LYS A 320 8.93 -5.41 8.17
N LYS A 321 8.06 -4.51 7.71
CA LYS A 321 8.39 -3.44 6.76
C LYS A 321 8.64 -2.11 7.46
N ARG A 322 9.46 -1.27 6.82
CA ARG A 322 9.47 0.18 7.04
C ARG A 322 9.38 0.89 5.70
N VAL A 323 8.52 1.89 5.63
CA VAL A 323 8.44 2.80 4.48
C VAL A 323 8.54 4.23 4.99
N ALA A 324 9.25 5.06 4.25
CA ALA A 324 9.19 6.50 4.40
C ALA A 324 9.07 7.10 2.99
N THR A 325 8.13 8.02 2.78
CA THR A 325 8.05 8.79 1.52
C THR A 325 7.98 10.27 1.82
N GLN A 326 8.52 11.08 0.92
CA GLN A 326 8.26 12.50 0.84
C GLN A 326 7.33 12.76 -0.35
N TYR A 327 6.57 13.84 -0.28
CA TYR A 327 5.71 14.27 -1.39
C TYR A 327 5.59 15.78 -1.48
N LEU A 328 5.31 16.24 -2.70
CA LEU A 328 4.90 17.60 -3.02
C LEU A 328 3.54 17.55 -3.71
N LYS A 329 2.69 18.54 -3.46
CA LYS A 329 1.43 18.73 -4.18
C LYS A 329 1.07 20.20 -4.36
N PHE A 330 0.33 20.48 -5.42
CA PHE A 330 -0.31 21.76 -5.68
C PHE A 330 -1.82 21.56 -5.72
N ASN A 331 -2.55 22.40 -5.00
CA ASN A 331 -4.00 22.36 -4.92
C ASN A 331 -4.55 23.70 -5.45
N PHE A 332 -5.31 23.64 -6.55
CA PHE A 332 -6.05 24.76 -7.11
C PHE A 332 -7.50 24.71 -6.62
N LEU A 333 -8.00 25.80 -6.05
CA LEU A 333 -9.34 25.91 -5.48
C LEU A 333 -10.22 26.83 -6.33
N ASN A 334 -11.35 26.28 -6.77
CA ASN A 334 -12.44 26.94 -7.47
C ASN A 334 -13.71 26.80 -6.62
N ILE A 335 -13.65 27.28 -5.36
CA ILE A 335 -14.70 27.08 -4.34
C ILE A 335 -15.27 28.38 -3.75
N ASP A 336 -14.68 29.53 -4.09
CA ASP A 336 -15.14 30.85 -3.67
C ASP A 336 -16.18 31.36 -4.67
N PRO A 337 -17.46 31.54 -4.29
CA PRO A 337 -18.53 31.90 -5.24
C PRO A 337 -18.29 33.18 -6.03
N PHE A 338 -17.55 34.14 -5.48
CA PHE A 338 -17.23 35.41 -6.15
C PHE A 338 -16.05 35.29 -7.13
N LYS A 339 -15.37 34.13 -7.15
CA LYS A 339 -14.15 33.86 -7.91
C LYS A 339 -14.24 32.57 -8.75
N GLN A 340 -15.36 31.86 -8.67
CA GLN A 340 -15.62 30.55 -9.29
C GLN A 340 -15.74 30.67 -10.81
N VAL A 341 -15.11 29.75 -11.53
CA VAL A 341 -15.29 29.54 -12.96
C VAL A 341 -16.18 28.32 -13.18
N GLY A 342 -17.25 28.49 -13.95
CA GLY A 342 -18.23 27.42 -14.23
C GLY A 342 -19.25 27.17 -13.09
N PRO A 343 -20.21 26.26 -13.30
CA PRO A 343 -21.39 26.11 -12.44
C PRO A 343 -21.16 25.32 -11.15
N LEU A 344 -20.05 24.58 -11.02
CA LEU A 344 -19.79 23.70 -9.87
C LEU A 344 -18.50 24.09 -9.13
N PRO A 345 -18.51 24.10 -7.79
CA PRO A 345 -17.30 24.29 -7.00
C PRO A 345 -16.40 23.05 -7.11
N PHE A 346 -15.09 23.26 -7.26
CA PHE A 346 -14.13 22.15 -7.31
C PHE A 346 -12.76 22.49 -6.72
N GLU A 347 -12.05 21.45 -6.32
CA GLU A 347 -10.63 21.44 -5.98
C GLU A 347 -9.90 20.49 -6.94
N LEU A 348 -8.80 20.97 -7.53
CA LEU A 348 -7.89 20.17 -8.35
C LEU A 348 -6.54 20.06 -7.63
N GLU A 349 -6.18 18.84 -7.23
CA GLU A 349 -4.88 18.50 -6.66
C GLU A 349 -4.02 17.74 -7.67
N ILE A 350 -2.76 18.13 -7.82
CA ILE A 350 -1.73 17.42 -8.57
C ILE A 350 -0.55 17.17 -7.64
N GLY A 351 -0.06 15.93 -7.56
CA GLY A 351 1.01 15.57 -6.63
C GLY A 351 2.02 14.56 -7.15
N ILE A 352 3.19 14.57 -6.51
CA ILE A 352 4.29 13.61 -6.71
C ILE A 352 4.80 13.13 -5.35
N ARG A 353 5.09 11.83 -5.24
CA ARG A 353 5.58 11.17 -4.02
C ARG A 353 6.74 10.25 -4.36
N TRP A 354 7.78 10.22 -3.54
CA TRP A 354 8.92 9.31 -3.70
C TRP A 354 9.35 8.70 -2.36
N TYR A 355 9.75 7.43 -2.39
CA TYR A 355 10.36 6.79 -1.24
C TYR A 355 11.69 7.46 -0.85
N VAL A 356 11.95 7.54 0.44
CA VAL A 356 13.25 7.97 0.97
C VAL A 356 14.19 6.77 1.03
N PRO A 357 15.36 6.80 0.37
CA PRO A 357 16.38 5.76 0.47
C PRO A 357 16.83 5.52 1.92
N TYR A 358 17.28 4.29 2.21
CA TYR A 358 17.75 3.82 3.52
C TYR A 358 16.72 3.83 4.67
N LEU A 359 15.71 4.71 4.64
CA LEU A 359 14.55 4.69 5.54
C LEU A 359 13.40 3.78 5.04
N THR A 360 13.53 3.25 3.82
CA THR A 360 12.58 2.32 3.20
C THR A 360 13.23 0.96 2.96
N TYR A 361 12.73 -0.08 3.63
CA TYR A 361 13.26 -1.44 3.56
C TYR A 361 12.15 -2.48 3.76
N GLN A 362 12.35 -3.66 3.17
CA GLN A 362 11.40 -4.77 3.16
C GLN A 362 10.05 -4.44 2.54
N THR A 363 10.09 -3.63 1.49
CA THR A 363 8.92 -3.22 0.71
C THR A 363 9.36 -2.80 -0.69
N TYR A 364 8.42 -2.38 -1.53
CA TYR A 364 8.73 -1.66 -2.76
C TYR A 364 9.00 -0.17 -2.47
N GLY A 365 10.17 0.31 -2.88
CA GLY A 365 10.47 1.75 -2.95
C GLY A 365 9.85 2.33 -4.22
N TYR A 366 8.70 2.99 -4.07
CA TYR A 366 7.93 3.59 -5.16
C TYR A 366 8.25 5.07 -5.37
N THR A 367 8.22 5.50 -6.63
CA THR A 367 7.83 6.85 -7.02
C THR A 367 6.41 6.80 -7.57
N ALA A 368 5.60 7.82 -7.30
CA ALA A 368 4.23 7.94 -7.76
C ALA A 368 3.87 9.39 -8.12
N SER A 369 2.91 9.54 -9.01
CA SER A 369 2.25 10.81 -9.33
C SER A 369 0.73 10.61 -9.34
N TRP A 370 -0.02 11.67 -9.04
CA TRP A 370 -1.48 11.62 -9.10
C TRP A 370 -2.09 12.96 -9.48
N ILE A 371 -3.32 12.89 -9.98
CA ILE A 371 -4.24 13.99 -10.19
C ILE A 371 -5.56 13.63 -9.50
N LYS A 372 -6.13 14.55 -8.73
CA LYS A 372 -7.39 14.36 -8.00
C LYS A 372 -8.28 15.57 -8.20
N ILE A 373 -9.45 15.36 -8.79
CA ILE A 373 -10.53 16.36 -8.79
C ILE A 373 -11.50 16.04 -7.65
N SER A 374 -12.00 17.06 -6.97
CA SER A 374 -12.99 16.96 -5.90
C SER A 374 -14.07 18.02 -6.10
N SER A 375 -15.35 17.65 -6.03
CA SER A 375 -16.47 18.59 -6.08
C SER A 375 -17.37 18.47 -4.85
N TYR A 376 -18.05 19.57 -4.54
CA TYR A 376 -18.83 19.75 -3.33
C TYR A 376 -20.31 19.95 -3.69
N PHE A 377 -21.21 19.22 -3.02
CA PHE A 377 -22.65 19.28 -3.25
C PHE A 377 -23.37 19.42 -1.90
N GLN A 378 -24.25 20.41 -1.76
CA GLN A 378 -25.04 20.60 -0.55
C GLN A 378 -26.38 19.87 -0.68
N ALA A 379 -26.68 19.00 0.29
CA ALA A 379 -28.04 18.54 0.53
C ALA A 379 -28.80 19.58 1.37
N TRP A 380 -30.11 19.65 1.17
CA TRP A 380 -31.02 20.53 1.89
C TRP A 380 -31.70 19.76 3.02
#